data_AF-A0A6V7IBN5-F1
#
_entry.id   AF-A0A6V7IBN5-F1
#
_cell.length_a   1.000
_cell.length_b   1.000
_cell.length_c   1.000
_cell.angle_alpha   90.00
_cell.angle_beta   90.00
_cell.angle_gamma   90.00
#
_symmetry.space_group_name_H-M   'P 1'
#
loop_
_entity.id
_entity.type
_entity.pdbx_description
1 polymer ?
#
loop_
_entity_poly.entity_id
_entity_poly.type
_entity_poly.pdbx_seq_one_letter_code
_entity_poly.pdbx_strand_id
1 'polypeptide(L)'
;WVGEKFGYPEYGSRSPWGKFVSNLLCHNGAFTQFLCSNTMFLIAGYREDRMNIANLTVIIGHIPAGASWKQIVHYGQGFIHP
;
A
#
# COMPACT_ATOMS: atom_id res chain seq x y z
N TRP A 1 2.99 14.75 -20.36
CA TRP A 1 3.29 13.42 -19.81
C TRP A 1 3.22 13.47 -18.29
N VAL A 2 2.02 13.26 -17.72
CA VAL A 2 1.78 13.32 -16.27
C VAL A 2 2.34 12.09 -15.55
N GLY A 3 2.32 10.91 -16.18
CA GLY A 3 2.74 9.64 -15.56
C GLY A 3 4.21 9.61 -15.13
N GLU A 4 5.10 10.30 -15.83
CA GLU A 4 6.53 10.37 -15.48
C GLU A 4 6.78 11.10 -14.15
N LYS A 5 5.87 11.98 -13.73
CA LYS A 5 5.98 12.71 -12.45
C LYS A 5 5.54 11.89 -11.24
N PHE A 6 4.85 10.75 -11.45
CA PHE A 6 4.26 9.94 -10.39
C PHE A 6 4.86 8.52 -10.27
N GLY A 7 6.02 8.25 -10.89
CA GLY A 7 6.74 6.98 -10.72
C GLY A 7 6.67 6.00 -11.90
N TYR A 8 6.56 6.50 -13.13
CA TYR A 8 6.66 5.65 -14.33
C TYR A 8 8.03 4.93 -14.39
N PRO A 9 8.10 3.61 -14.62
CA PRO A 9 7.01 2.72 -15.04
C PRO A 9 6.30 1.93 -13.93
N GLU A 10 6.81 1.90 -12.70
CA GLU A 10 6.34 1.04 -11.60
C GLU A 10 5.82 1.80 -10.39
N TYR A 11 4.61 1.44 -9.94
CA TYR A 11 4.05 1.91 -8.69
C TYR A 11 4.38 0.95 -7.55
N GLY A 12 4.80 1.49 -6.40
CA GLY A 12 4.95 0.72 -5.18
C GLY A 12 6.00 -0.38 -5.26
N SER A 13 7.07 -0.16 -6.04
CA SER A 13 8.17 -1.12 -6.16
C SER A 13 8.94 -1.24 -4.84
N ARG A 14 9.40 -2.45 -4.52
CA ARG A 14 10.12 -2.72 -3.27
C ARG A 14 11.47 -2.02 -3.25
N SER A 15 11.68 -1.17 -2.25
CA SER A 15 12.95 -0.50 -2.02
C SER A 15 13.40 -0.63 -0.55
N PRO A 16 14.71 -0.60 -0.28
CA PRO A 16 15.22 -0.53 1.10
C PRO A 16 14.62 0.63 1.89
N TRP A 17 14.41 1.77 1.23
CA TRP A 17 13.76 2.95 1.81
C TRP A 17 12.31 2.66 2.24
N GLY A 18 11.49 2.05 1.37
CA GLY A 18 10.12 1.69 1.71
C GLY A 18 10.04 0.73 2.91
N LYS A 19 10.96 -0.25 2.98
CA LYS A 19 11.06 -1.14 4.15
C LYS A 19 11.44 -0.40 5.43
N PHE A 20 12.36 0.57 5.35
CA PHE A 20 12.74 1.39 6.50
C PHE A 20 11.55 2.20 7.03
N VAL A 21 10.84 2.92 6.15
CA VAL A 21 9.66 3.71 6.52
C VAL A 21 8.56 2.83 7.11
N SER A 22 8.28 1.68 6.49
CA SER A 22 7.30 0.71 7.01
C SER A 22 7.66 0.21 8.42
N ASN A 23 8.92 -0.11 8.67
CA ASN A 23 9.34 -0.57 10.01
C ASN A 23 9.24 0.55 11.04
N LEU A 24 9.62 1.78 10.67
CA LEU A 24 9.53 2.93 11.57
C LEU A 24 8.08 3.21 11.97
N LEU A 25 7.15 3.24 10.99
CA LEU A 25 5.77 3.66 11.22
C LEU A 25 4.83 2.53 11.68
N CYS A 26 5.11 1.28 11.30
CA CYS A 26 4.18 0.17 11.46
C CYS A 26 4.67 -0.93 12.41
N HIS A 27 5.76 -0.72 13.17
CA HIS A 27 6.19 -1.69 14.18
C HIS A 27 5.16 -1.82 15.32
N ASN A 28 5.19 -2.95 16.00
CA ASN A 28 4.27 -3.22 17.12
C ASN A 28 4.50 -2.24 18.27
N GLY A 29 3.44 -1.56 18.69
CA GLY A 29 3.50 -0.55 19.75
C GLY A 29 3.88 0.85 19.28
N ALA A 30 4.07 1.05 17.96
CA ALA A 30 4.25 2.38 17.41
C ALA A 30 2.98 3.22 17.60
N PHE A 31 3.13 4.49 18.01
CA PHE A 31 1.99 5.41 18.06
C PHE A 31 1.35 5.61 16.67
N THR A 32 2.12 5.46 15.59
CA THR A 32 1.67 5.57 14.20
C THR A 32 1.02 4.31 13.64
N GLN A 33 0.86 3.25 14.43
CA GLN A 33 0.34 1.97 13.96
C GLN A 33 -1.09 2.09 13.38
N PHE A 34 -1.90 3.02 13.91
CA PHE A 34 -3.23 3.31 13.37
C PHE A 34 -3.18 3.85 11.93
N LEU A 35 -2.11 4.54 11.51
CA LEU A 35 -1.99 5.01 10.13
C LEU A 35 -1.81 3.84 9.17
N CYS A 36 -1.01 2.85 9.56
CA CYS A 36 -0.74 1.67 8.74
C CYS A 36 -1.98 0.80 8.56
N SER A 37 -2.77 0.61 9.62
CA SER A 37 -4.04 -0.12 9.53
C SER A 37 -5.08 0.61 8.70
N ASN A 38 -5.27 1.90 8.94
CA ASN A 38 -6.22 2.71 8.17
C ASN A 38 -5.83 2.79 6.69
N THR A 39 -4.55 2.89 6.38
CA THR A 39 -4.08 2.83 4.98
C THR A 39 -4.47 1.51 4.32
N MET A 40 -4.32 0.39 5.03
CA MET A 40 -4.73 -0.92 4.51
C MET A 40 -6.25 -0.99 4.32
N PHE A 41 -7.03 -0.44 5.24
CA PHE A 41 -8.49 -0.40 5.16
C PHE A 41 -9.03 0.48 4.03
N LEU A 42 -8.35 1.59 3.71
CA LEU A 42 -8.72 2.43 2.57
C LEU A 42 -8.57 1.69 1.23
N ILE A 43 -7.61 0.77 1.14
CA ILE A 43 -7.31 0.05 -0.10
C ILE A 43 -8.11 -1.26 -0.22
N ALA A 44 -8.20 -2.02 0.88
CA ALA A 44 -8.76 -3.39 0.87
C ALA A 44 -10.13 -3.52 1.57
N GLY A 45 -10.65 -2.43 2.15
CA GLY A 45 -11.92 -2.41 2.87
C GLY A 45 -11.74 -2.49 4.39
N TYR A 46 -12.65 -1.84 5.12
CA TYR A 46 -12.59 -1.71 6.58
C TYR A 46 -13.06 -2.99 7.28
N ARG A 47 -12.16 -3.61 8.06
CA ARG A 47 -12.42 -4.77 8.93
C ARG A 47 -11.42 -4.85 10.08
N GLU A 48 -11.68 -4.12 11.15
CA GLU A 48 -10.79 -4.08 12.32
C GLU A 48 -10.77 -5.39 13.12
N ASP A 49 -11.93 -6.05 13.25
CA ASP A 49 -12.12 -7.31 13.98
C ASP A 49 -11.24 -8.47 13.48
N ARG A 50 -10.84 -8.44 12.20
CA ARG A 50 -10.04 -9.50 11.56
C ARG A 50 -8.57 -9.15 11.42
N MET A 51 -8.16 -7.93 11.76
CA MET A 51 -6.80 -7.48 11.52
C MET A 51 -5.91 -7.81 12.71
N ASN A 52 -4.98 -8.74 12.52
CA ASN A 52 -3.96 -9.04 13.52
C ASN A 52 -2.84 -7.97 13.48
N ILE A 53 -2.88 -7.08 14.45
CA ILE A 53 -1.93 -5.98 14.63
C ILE A 53 -0.48 -6.47 14.74
N ALA A 54 -0.24 -7.63 15.36
CA ALA A 54 1.10 -8.19 15.52
C ALA A 54 1.77 -8.50 14.17
N ASN A 55 0.97 -8.83 13.15
CA ASN A 55 1.42 -9.18 11.81
C ASN A 55 1.42 -7.98 10.85
N LEU A 56 0.93 -6.81 11.27
CA LEU A 56 0.77 -5.64 10.41
C LEU A 56 2.10 -5.17 9.82
N THR A 57 3.18 -5.17 10.62
CA THR A 57 4.52 -4.79 10.16
C THR A 57 5.00 -5.70 9.01
N VAL A 58 4.74 -7.01 9.12
CA VAL A 58 5.11 -7.99 8.10
C VAL A 58 4.31 -7.78 6.82
N ILE A 59 2.99 -7.54 6.96
CA ILE A 59 2.08 -7.30 5.83
C ILE A 59 2.51 -6.05 5.05
N ILE A 60 2.68 -4.91 5.72
CA ILE A 60 3.08 -3.65 5.06
C ILE A 60 4.51 -3.73 4.51
N GLY A 61 5.40 -4.51 5.13
CA GLY A 61 6.72 -4.80 4.56
C GLY A 61 6.70 -5.62 3.26
N HIS A 62 5.57 -6.27 2.96
CA HIS A 62 5.37 -7.08 1.76
C HIS A 62 4.47 -6.46 0.70
N ILE A 63 3.66 -5.47 1.07
CA ILE A 63 2.66 -4.84 0.20
C ILE A 63 2.88 -3.32 0.18
N PRO A 64 2.84 -2.66 -0.99
CA PRO A 64 2.69 -3.24 -2.33
C PRO A 64 3.95 -3.98 -2.80
N ALA A 65 3.77 -5.03 -3.61
CA ALA A 65 4.87 -5.80 -4.19
C ALA A 65 5.34 -5.26 -5.56
N GLY A 66 4.84 -4.08 -5.95
CA GLY A 66 4.98 -3.51 -7.28
C GLY A 66 3.77 -3.78 -8.18
N ALA A 67 3.40 -2.79 -8.98
CA ALA A 67 2.46 -2.92 -10.09
C ALA A 67 2.83 -1.95 -11.21
N SER A 68 2.44 -2.24 -12.45
CA SER A 68 2.61 -1.26 -13.53
C SER A 68 1.78 -0.01 -13.23
N TRP A 69 2.36 1.18 -13.43
CA TRP A 69 1.60 2.42 -13.35
C TRP A 69 0.35 2.40 -14.25
N LYS A 70 0.46 1.81 -15.45
CA LYS A 70 -0.65 1.66 -16.38
C LYS A 70 -1.78 0.78 -15.83
N GLN A 71 -1.46 -0.21 -14.99
CA GLN A 71 -2.47 -1.08 -14.39
C GLN A 71 -3.36 -0.32 -13.41
N ILE A 72 -2.80 0.63 -12.65
CA ILE A 72 -3.59 1.49 -11.76
C ILE A 72 -4.50 2.41 -12.55
N VAL A 73 -3.97 3.03 -13.62
CA VAL A 73 -4.77 3.86 -14.52
C VAL A 73 -5.91 3.05 -15.16
N HIS A 74 -5.60 1.84 -15.64
CA HIS A 74 -6.60 0.94 -16.22
C HIS A 74 -7.66 0.50 -15.20
N TYR A 75 -7.27 0.21 -13.95
CA TYR A 75 -8.23 -0.10 -12.89
C TYR A 75 -9.17 1.08 -12.61
N GLY A 76 -8.65 2.31 -12.60
CA GLY A 76 -9.44 3.53 -12.39
C GLY A 76 -10.40 3.90 -13.53
N GLN A 77 -10.15 3.42 -14.75
CA GLN A 77 -11.10 3.55 -15.87
C GLN A 77 -12.40 2.77 -15.61
N GLY A 78 -12.35 1.78 -14.70
CA GLY A 78 -13.49 0.96 -14.32
C GLY A 78 -13.84 -0.09 -15.38
N PHE A 79 -14.76 -0.97 -15.02
CA PHE A 79 -15.34 -1.92 -15.96
C PHE A 79 -16.42 -1.20 -16.77
N ILE A 80 -16.18 -0.97 -18.06
CA ILE A 80 -17.19 -0.43 -18.97
C ILE A 80 -17.80 -1.63 -19.71
N HIS A 81 -18.96 -2.11 -19.23
CA HIS A 81 -19.84 -2.91 -20.07
C HIS A 81 -20.37 -1.98 -21.16
N PRO A 82 -20.18 -2.27 -22.46
CA PRO A 82 -20.99 -1.64 -23.51
C PRO A 82 -22.46 -2.10 -23.42
#